data_AF-A0A4D4J4R0-F1
#
_entry.id   AF-A0A4D4J4R0-F1
#
_cell.length_a   1.000
_cell.length_b   1.000
_cell.length_c   1.000
_cell.angle_alpha   90.00
_cell.angle_beta   90.00
_cell.angle_gamma   90.00
#
_symmetry.space_group_name_H-M   'P 1'
#
loop_
_entity.id
_entity.type
_entity.pdbx_description
1 polymer ?
#
loop_
_entity_poly.entity_id
_entity_poly.type
_entity_poly.pdbx_seq_one_letter_code
_entity_poly.pdbx_strand_id
1 'polypeptide(L)'
;MPLANVVGTVNRPHDFDADFRLLNGCLRDRWEGLARAVEDGLEPPPVDLVQLGELYFVADGHHRVSVLRARGRAVVTARVRRICTVAYAMACLRAAHLASKAVERRFLERVPLAECVRSDLWLDEPADWLRLADAAEAWALRRTLSGRAPSDRRELAAGWWAEEVMPVLERLRAAGAGLDLRDVQLYVTALAARDRLGLDRWPTDPASPLWESVAGSPQRGSLLVRFRRDAATRLVSP
;
A
#
# COMPACT_ATOMS: atom_id res chain seq x y z
N MET A 1 1.24 16.85 19.49
CA MET A 1 0.53 16.45 18.25
C MET A 1 -0.66 15.53 18.58
N PRO A 2 -1.68 15.41 17.71
CA PRO A 2 -2.83 14.55 17.97
C PRO A 2 -2.46 13.07 18.00
N LEU A 3 -2.92 12.34 19.03
CA LEU A 3 -2.70 10.90 19.15
C LEU A 3 -3.43 10.08 18.08
N ALA A 4 -4.50 10.63 17.49
CA ALA A 4 -5.25 10.03 16.39
C ALA A 4 -4.41 9.84 15.12
N ASN A 5 -3.35 10.64 14.92
CA ASN A 5 -2.49 10.57 13.74
C ASN A 5 -1.40 9.49 13.88
N VAL A 6 -1.27 8.87 15.06
CA VAL A 6 -0.33 7.78 15.33
C VAL A 6 -1.00 6.47 14.96
N VAL A 7 -0.48 5.77 13.95
CA VAL A 7 -1.16 4.63 13.30
C VAL A 7 -0.47 3.28 13.51
N GLY A 8 0.69 3.25 14.14
CA GLY A 8 1.37 1.99 14.42
C GLY A 8 2.78 2.13 14.95
N THR A 9 3.49 1.00 15.00
CA THR A 9 4.83 0.86 15.55
C THR A 9 5.84 0.52 14.46
N VAL A 10 7.07 1.00 14.60
CA VAL A 10 8.18 0.65 13.68
C VAL A 10 8.80 -0.71 14.02
N ASN A 11 8.75 -1.17 15.28
CA ASN A 11 9.61 -2.27 15.73
C ASN A 11 9.03 -3.20 16.82
N ARG A 12 7.71 -3.12 17.14
CA ARG A 12 7.10 -3.94 18.21
C ARG A 12 5.68 -4.48 17.90
N PRO A 13 5.47 -5.18 16.79
CA PRO A 13 4.13 -5.68 16.43
C PRO A 13 3.59 -6.77 17.38
N HIS A 14 4.45 -7.42 18.19
CA HIS A 14 4.05 -8.50 19.09
C HIS A 14 3.71 -8.04 20.52
N ASP A 15 4.14 -6.83 20.90
CA ASP A 15 3.90 -6.29 22.25
C ASP A 15 2.62 -5.46 22.32
N PHE A 16 2.20 -4.86 21.19
CA PHE A 16 1.09 -3.92 21.09
C PHE A 16 0.25 -4.16 19.84
N ASP A 17 -1.08 -4.03 19.96
CA ASP A 17 -1.98 -4.02 18.81
C ASP A 17 -1.97 -2.66 18.07
N ALA A 18 -2.76 -2.54 16.99
CA ALA A 18 -2.85 -1.32 16.19
C ALA A 18 -3.39 -0.10 16.99
N ASP A 19 -4.09 -0.33 18.10
CA ASP A 19 -4.59 0.70 19.00
C ASP A 19 -3.63 1.00 20.16
N PHE A 20 -2.44 0.39 20.16
CA PHE A 20 -1.47 0.41 21.25
C PHE A 20 -1.96 -0.22 22.55
N ARG A 21 -2.92 -1.15 22.50
CA ARG A 21 -3.25 -1.99 23.65
C ARG A 21 -2.18 -3.04 23.83
N LEU A 22 -1.85 -3.32 25.09
CA LEU A 22 -0.90 -4.36 25.46
C LEU A 22 -1.40 -5.74 25.01
N LEU A 23 -0.58 -6.43 24.23
CA LEU A 23 -0.76 -7.85 23.92
C LEU A 23 0.06 -8.73 24.86
N ASN A 24 1.22 -8.24 25.29
CA ASN A 24 2.15 -8.96 26.15
C ASN A 24 1.88 -8.70 27.63
N GLY A 25 1.42 -9.72 28.36
CA GLY A 25 1.10 -9.64 29.78
C GLY A 25 2.27 -9.27 30.69
N CYS A 26 3.51 -9.61 30.29
CA CYS A 26 4.73 -9.28 31.06
C CYS A 26 5.00 -7.77 31.16
N LEU A 27 4.37 -6.96 30.31
CA LEU A 27 4.51 -5.51 30.29
C LEU A 27 3.47 -4.79 31.18
N ARG A 28 2.53 -5.54 31.77
CA ARG A 28 1.41 -5.00 32.55
C ARG A 28 1.87 -4.21 33.77
N ASP A 29 2.72 -4.76 34.61
CA ASP A 29 3.13 -4.11 35.86
C ASP A 29 3.83 -2.76 35.60
N ARG A 30 4.71 -2.73 34.60
CA ARG A 30 5.38 -1.49 34.17
C ARG A 30 4.40 -0.48 33.58
N TRP A 31 3.39 -0.96 32.86
CA TRP A 31 2.35 -0.11 32.31
C TRP A 31 1.46 0.48 33.40
N GLU A 32 1.04 -0.32 34.38
CA GLU A 32 0.23 0.13 35.51
C GLU A 32 0.97 1.16 36.36
N GLY A 33 2.26 0.94 36.62
CA GLY A 33 3.09 1.92 37.32
C GLY A 33 3.15 3.26 36.59
N LEU A 34 3.32 3.25 35.27
CA LEU A 34 3.29 4.46 34.46
C LEU A 34 1.88 5.09 34.42
N ALA A 35 0.83 4.27 34.32
CA ALA A 35 -0.54 4.73 34.25
C ALA A 35 -0.96 5.46 35.53
N ARG A 36 -0.53 4.96 36.71
CA ARG A 36 -0.72 5.62 38.01
C ARG A 36 0.07 6.91 38.10
N ALA A 37 1.35 6.89 37.74
CA ALA A 37 2.16 8.11 37.77
C ALA A 37 1.56 9.23 36.88
N VAL A 38 1.01 8.88 35.72
CA VAL A 38 0.33 9.83 34.84
C VAL A 38 -1.00 10.33 35.43
N GLU A 39 -1.74 9.50 36.18
CA GLU A 39 -2.90 9.97 36.97
C GLU A 39 -2.49 10.97 38.03
N ASP A 40 -1.36 10.73 38.70
CA ASP A 40 -0.81 11.57 39.75
C ASP A 40 -0.19 12.88 39.21
N GLY A 41 -0.34 13.15 37.91
CA GLY A 41 0.08 14.40 37.26
C GLY A 41 1.47 14.35 36.63
N LEU A 42 2.11 13.18 36.53
CA LEU A 42 3.36 13.05 35.78
C LEU A 42 3.09 13.31 34.29
N GLU A 43 3.74 14.33 33.74
CA GLU A 43 3.81 14.49 32.28
C GLU A 43 4.93 13.58 31.74
N PRO A 44 4.61 12.56 30.93
CA PRO A 44 5.61 11.62 30.46
C PRO A 44 6.60 12.30 29.51
N PRO A 45 7.86 11.82 29.44
CA PRO A 45 8.83 12.36 28.49
C PRO A 45 8.32 12.31 27.04
N PRO A 46 8.84 13.15 26.13
CA PRO A 46 8.46 13.12 24.72
C PRO A 46 8.67 11.75 24.09
N VAL A 47 7.70 11.29 23.28
CA VAL A 47 7.81 10.05 22.49
C VAL A 47 8.58 10.30 21.19
N ASP A 48 9.25 9.29 20.66
CA ASP A 48 9.94 9.42 19.38
C ASP A 48 9.09 8.80 18.27
N LEU A 49 8.78 9.62 17.26
CA LEU A 49 7.94 9.24 16.14
C LEU A 49 8.71 9.34 14.81
N VAL A 50 8.38 8.45 13.90
CA VAL A 50 8.76 8.52 12.50
C VAL A 50 7.54 8.95 11.70
N GLN A 51 7.69 9.99 10.88
CA GLN A 51 6.64 10.46 9.97
C GLN A 51 6.91 9.94 8.55
N LEU A 52 5.91 9.25 7.99
CA LEU A 52 5.87 8.80 6.60
C LEU A 52 4.59 9.36 5.95
N GLY A 53 4.73 10.33 5.05
CA GLY A 53 3.58 11.08 4.52
C GLY A 53 2.82 11.82 5.63
N GLU A 54 1.52 11.54 5.74
CA GLU A 54 0.63 12.10 6.77
C GLU A 54 0.56 11.25 8.05
N LEU A 55 1.25 10.10 8.06
CA LEU A 55 1.18 9.12 9.15
C LEU A 55 2.36 9.21 10.10
N TYR A 56 2.10 8.90 11.36
CA TYR A 56 3.10 8.85 12.41
C TYR A 56 3.19 7.43 13.00
N PHE A 57 4.41 6.94 13.12
CA PHE A 57 4.72 5.63 13.68
C PHE A 57 5.59 5.80 14.92
N VAL A 58 5.29 5.06 15.99
CA VAL A 58 6.07 5.10 17.22
C VAL A 58 7.36 4.32 17.02
N ALA A 59 8.48 5.03 17.10
CA ALA A 59 9.82 4.45 17.17
C ALA A 59 10.20 4.11 18.61
N ASP A 60 9.90 5.01 19.56
CA ASP A 60 10.08 4.78 20.99
C ASP A 60 8.95 5.42 21.83
N GLY A 61 8.62 4.80 22.96
CA GLY A 61 7.60 5.29 23.89
C GLY A 61 6.22 4.62 23.76
N HIS A 62 6.16 3.38 23.26
CA HIS A 62 4.91 2.63 23.07
C HIS A 62 4.03 2.57 24.32
N HIS A 63 4.64 2.34 25.50
CA HIS A 63 3.91 2.31 26.77
C HIS A 63 3.26 3.66 27.10
N ARG A 64 3.95 4.77 26.80
CA ARG A 64 3.43 6.13 27.03
C ARG A 64 2.26 6.41 26.10
N VAL A 65 2.38 6.08 24.82
CA VAL A 65 1.28 6.20 23.85
C VAL A 65 0.07 5.36 24.28
N SER A 66 0.31 4.13 24.72
CA SER A 66 -0.72 3.23 25.24
C SER A 66 -1.46 3.82 26.44
N VAL A 67 -0.72 4.27 27.47
CA VAL A 67 -1.29 4.90 28.66
C VAL A 67 -2.09 6.15 28.28
N LEU A 68 -1.51 7.06 27.49
CA LEU A 68 -2.18 8.31 27.10
C LEU A 68 -3.47 8.05 26.31
N ARG A 69 -3.48 7.05 25.42
CA ARG A 69 -4.70 6.61 24.70
C ARG A 69 -5.75 6.02 25.65
N ALA A 70 -5.35 5.14 26.55
CA ALA A 70 -6.25 4.55 27.54
C ALA A 70 -6.88 5.61 28.46
N ARG A 71 -6.18 6.73 28.69
CA ARG A 71 -6.69 7.89 29.45
C ARG A 71 -7.45 8.91 28.61
N GLY A 72 -7.70 8.64 27.33
CA GLY A 72 -8.44 9.55 26.44
C GLY A 72 -7.73 10.89 26.19
N ARG A 73 -6.40 10.97 26.40
CA ARG A 73 -5.65 12.19 26.09
C ARG A 73 -5.67 12.40 24.57
N ALA A 74 -5.97 13.62 24.13
CA ALA A 74 -6.04 13.95 22.71
C ALA A 74 -4.66 14.17 22.08
N VAL A 75 -3.68 14.62 22.87
CA VAL A 75 -2.37 15.06 22.41
C VAL A 75 -1.23 14.40 23.16
N VAL A 76 -0.10 14.25 22.47
CA VAL A 76 1.17 13.78 23.04
C VAL A 76 2.32 14.69 22.61
N THR A 77 3.27 14.90 23.51
CA THR A 77 4.55 15.56 23.22
C THR A 77 5.46 14.56 22.51
N ALA A 78 5.99 14.94 21.34
CA ALA A 78 6.75 14.02 20.51
C ALA A 78 7.93 14.70 19.80
N ARG A 79 9.02 13.96 19.61
CA ARG A 79 10.08 14.28 18.65
C ARG A 79 9.79 13.53 17.36
N VAL A 80 9.66 14.25 16.25
CA VAL A 80 9.26 13.68 14.96
C VAL A 80 10.45 13.67 14.01
N ARG A 81 10.81 12.49 13.51
CA ARG A 81 11.78 12.31 12.43
C ARG A 81 11.04 12.06 11.12
N ARG A 82 11.20 12.96 10.14
CA ARG A 82 10.58 12.80 8.82
C ARG A 82 11.46 11.92 7.94
N ILE A 83 10.87 10.93 7.31
CA ILE A 83 11.55 10.12 6.30
C ILE A 83 10.86 10.37 4.96
N CYS A 84 11.60 10.96 4.03
CA CYS A 84 11.19 11.07 2.63
C CYS A 84 11.82 9.88 1.90
N THR A 85 11.10 8.78 1.74
CA THR A 85 11.54 7.74 0.80
C THR A 85 11.28 8.24 -0.62
N VAL A 86 12.24 8.06 -1.53
CA VAL A 86 12.21 8.62 -2.90
C VAL A 86 10.98 8.12 -3.68
N ALA A 87 10.52 6.90 -3.39
CA ALA A 87 9.28 6.34 -3.92
C ALA A 87 7.99 7.04 -3.46
N TYR A 88 8.06 7.97 -2.49
CA TYR A 88 6.91 8.50 -1.74
C TYR A 88 6.76 10.01 -1.75
N ALA A 89 7.65 10.74 -2.41
CA ALA A 89 7.53 12.20 -2.51
C ALA A 89 6.24 12.64 -3.23
N MET A 90 5.55 11.75 -3.96
CA MET A 90 4.37 12.08 -4.75
C MET A 90 3.02 11.60 -4.19
N ALA A 91 2.97 10.80 -3.12
CA ALA A 91 1.69 10.30 -2.59
C ALA A 91 1.60 10.46 -1.06
N CYS A 92 0.58 11.18 -0.59
CA CYS A 92 0.21 11.24 0.81
C CYS A 92 -0.16 9.83 1.30
N LEU A 93 0.79 9.12 1.91
CA LEU A 93 0.52 7.85 2.59
C LEU A 93 -0.56 8.08 3.64
N ARG A 94 -1.66 7.33 3.57
CA ARG A 94 -2.77 7.33 4.53
C ARG A 94 -2.91 5.95 5.17
N ALA A 95 -3.53 5.90 6.35
CA ALA A 95 -3.68 4.66 7.12
C ALA A 95 -4.35 3.54 6.32
N ALA A 96 -5.31 3.90 5.47
CA ALA A 96 -6.01 2.98 4.57
C ALA A 96 -5.06 2.22 3.62
N HIS A 97 -3.93 2.82 3.23
CA HIS A 97 -3.00 2.18 2.29
C HIS A 97 -2.04 1.20 2.98
N LEU A 98 -2.01 1.12 4.32
CA LEU A 98 -1.04 0.28 5.04
C LEU A 98 -1.25 -1.22 4.81
N ALA A 99 -2.50 -1.67 4.76
CA ALA A 99 -2.82 -3.07 4.46
C ALA A 99 -2.32 -3.45 3.06
N SER A 100 -2.55 -2.58 2.07
CA SER A 100 -2.05 -2.77 0.71
C SER A 100 -0.52 -2.80 0.67
N LYS A 101 0.15 -1.88 1.37
CA LYS A 101 1.62 -1.84 1.44
C LYS A 101 2.25 -3.07 2.09
N ALA A 102 1.59 -3.66 3.09
CA ALA A 102 2.06 -4.92 3.67
C ALA A 102 2.04 -6.07 2.64
N VAL A 103 1.00 -6.13 1.80
CA VAL A 103 0.89 -7.14 0.75
C VAL A 103 1.81 -6.84 -0.44
N GLU A 104 1.98 -5.58 -0.83
CA GLU A 104 2.96 -5.15 -1.84
C GLU A 104 4.38 -5.60 -1.47
N ARG A 105 4.81 -5.40 -0.23
CA ARG A 105 6.12 -5.87 0.24
C ARG A 105 6.24 -7.39 0.05
N ARG A 106 5.21 -8.14 0.47
CA ARG A 106 5.18 -9.60 0.35
C ARG A 106 5.18 -10.06 -1.11
N PHE A 107 4.53 -9.31 -1.99
CA PHE A 107 4.58 -9.51 -3.43
C PHE A 107 6.01 -9.32 -3.96
N LEU A 108 6.70 -8.23 -3.60
CA LEU A 108 8.07 -7.97 -4.06
C LEU A 108 9.11 -8.95 -3.50
N GLU A 109 8.86 -9.57 -2.34
CA GLU A 109 9.66 -10.68 -1.83
C GLU A 109 9.52 -11.96 -2.68
N ARG A 110 8.32 -12.20 -3.25
CA ARG A 110 8.03 -13.35 -4.15
C ARG A 110 8.46 -13.08 -5.59
N VAL A 111 8.20 -11.87 -6.08
CA VAL A 111 8.39 -11.42 -7.47
C VAL A 111 9.25 -10.14 -7.45
N PRO A 112 10.58 -10.27 -7.34
CA PRO A 112 11.49 -9.14 -7.19
C PRO A 112 11.69 -8.38 -8.51
N LEU A 113 10.73 -7.53 -8.86
CA LEU A 113 10.78 -6.68 -10.05
C LEU A 113 11.91 -5.64 -9.99
N ALA A 114 12.39 -5.24 -11.18
CA ALA A 114 13.42 -4.21 -11.32
C ALA A 114 12.97 -2.86 -10.76
N GLU A 115 13.91 -2.04 -10.26
CA GLU A 115 13.59 -0.77 -9.60
C GLU A 115 12.77 0.19 -10.47
N CYS A 116 13.08 0.25 -11.78
CA CYS A 116 12.32 1.09 -12.72
C CYS A 116 10.84 0.72 -12.83
N VAL A 117 10.50 -0.56 -12.61
CA VAL A 117 9.11 -1.01 -12.58
C VAL A 117 8.51 -0.72 -11.21
N ARG A 118 9.25 -1.02 -10.13
CA ARG A 118 8.78 -0.87 -8.73
C ARG A 118 8.33 0.54 -8.40
N SER A 119 9.00 1.57 -8.91
CA SER A 119 8.64 2.97 -8.66
C SER A 119 7.26 3.36 -9.19
N ASP A 120 6.77 2.68 -10.22
CA ASP A 120 5.49 2.99 -10.86
C ASP A 120 4.33 2.10 -10.40
N LEU A 121 4.62 1.06 -9.62
CA LEU A 121 3.59 0.14 -9.10
C LEU A 121 2.74 0.84 -8.03
N TRP A 122 1.43 0.91 -8.29
CA TRP A 122 0.46 1.38 -7.31
C TRP A 122 -0.84 0.60 -7.46
N LEU A 123 -1.21 -0.13 -6.41
CA LEU A 123 -2.51 -0.78 -6.26
C LEU A 123 -3.07 -0.48 -4.88
N ASP A 124 -4.35 -0.12 -4.84
CA ASP A 124 -5.01 0.22 -3.57
C ASP A 124 -5.44 -1.06 -2.83
N GLU A 125 -5.82 -2.11 -3.56
CA GLU A 125 -6.47 -3.27 -2.95
C GLU A 125 -5.49 -4.44 -2.69
N PRO A 126 -5.40 -4.96 -1.45
CA PRO A 126 -4.54 -6.10 -1.12
C PRO A 126 -4.75 -7.34 -2.00
N ALA A 127 -6.00 -7.60 -2.41
CA ALA A 127 -6.33 -8.74 -3.26
C ALA A 127 -5.71 -8.66 -4.66
N ASP A 128 -5.49 -7.45 -5.18
CA ASP A 128 -4.91 -7.26 -6.50
C ASP A 128 -3.41 -7.56 -6.51
N TRP A 129 -2.70 -7.26 -5.42
CA TRP A 129 -1.31 -7.69 -5.24
C TRP A 129 -1.17 -9.21 -5.19
N LEU A 130 -2.09 -9.89 -4.51
CA LEU A 130 -2.09 -11.36 -4.48
C LEU A 130 -2.37 -11.95 -5.87
N ARG A 131 -3.34 -11.38 -6.60
CA ARG A 131 -3.62 -11.78 -7.99
C ARG A 131 -2.40 -11.64 -8.90
N LEU A 132 -1.61 -10.57 -8.74
CA LEU A 132 -0.35 -10.42 -9.48
C LEU A 132 0.69 -11.48 -9.12
N ALA A 133 0.85 -11.78 -7.84
CA ALA A 133 1.79 -12.81 -7.39
C ALA A 133 1.43 -14.17 -8.01
N ASP A 134 0.15 -14.53 -7.95
CA ASP A 134 -0.35 -15.81 -8.46
C ASP A 134 -0.24 -15.86 -10.00
N ALA A 135 -0.45 -14.75 -10.70
CA ALA A 135 -0.24 -14.67 -12.14
C ALA A 135 1.23 -14.89 -12.53
N ALA A 136 2.17 -14.25 -11.83
CA ALA A 136 3.61 -14.40 -12.06
C ALA A 136 4.08 -15.84 -11.81
N GLU A 137 3.61 -16.46 -10.72
CA GLU A 137 3.95 -17.84 -10.37
C GLU A 137 3.32 -18.84 -11.35
N ALA A 138 2.08 -18.61 -11.78
CA ALA A 138 1.44 -19.43 -12.81
C ALA A 138 2.17 -19.33 -14.15
N TRP A 139 2.64 -18.14 -14.54
CA TRP A 139 3.51 -17.97 -15.72
C TRP A 139 4.80 -18.76 -15.59
N ALA A 140 5.46 -18.68 -14.43
CA ALA A 140 6.71 -19.39 -14.17
C ALA A 140 6.55 -20.91 -14.23
N LEU A 141 5.43 -21.41 -13.70
CA LEU A 141 5.07 -22.82 -13.76
C LEU A 141 4.89 -23.27 -15.21
N ARG A 142 4.12 -22.53 -16.02
CA ARG A 142 3.94 -22.83 -17.46
C ARG A 142 5.28 -22.85 -18.21
N ARG A 143 6.16 -21.89 -17.92
CA ARG A 143 7.52 -21.81 -18.47
C ARG A 143 8.36 -23.03 -18.10
N THR A 144 8.30 -23.42 -16.83
CA THR A 144 9.01 -24.60 -16.30
C THR A 144 8.53 -25.88 -16.98
N LEU A 145 7.21 -26.07 -17.09
CA LEU A 145 6.62 -27.23 -17.78
C LEU A 145 6.96 -27.27 -19.28
N SER A 146 7.29 -26.12 -19.88
CA SER A 146 7.75 -26.02 -21.26
C SER A 146 9.27 -26.20 -21.42
N GLY A 147 9.98 -26.61 -20.36
CA GLY A 147 11.44 -26.82 -20.38
C GLY A 147 12.27 -25.52 -20.31
N ARG A 148 11.64 -24.38 -20.01
CA ARG A 148 12.27 -23.05 -19.95
C ARG A 148 12.15 -22.45 -18.55
N ALA A 149 12.49 -23.24 -17.55
CA ALA A 149 12.39 -22.85 -16.14
C ALA A 149 13.30 -21.63 -15.84
N PRO A 150 12.80 -20.59 -15.16
CA PRO A 150 13.66 -19.51 -14.68
C PRO A 150 14.63 -20.06 -13.62
N SER A 151 15.89 -19.61 -13.66
CA SER A 151 16.94 -20.03 -12.74
C SER A 151 16.74 -19.49 -11.32
N ASP A 152 16.15 -18.30 -11.20
CA ASP A 152 15.84 -17.66 -9.91
C ASP A 152 14.57 -16.79 -9.96
N ARG A 153 14.23 -16.18 -8.81
CA ARG A 153 13.06 -15.29 -8.70
C ARG A 153 13.19 -13.99 -9.51
N ARG A 154 14.40 -13.50 -9.75
CA ARG A 154 14.62 -12.27 -10.53
C ARG A 154 14.40 -12.52 -12.00
N GLU A 155 14.90 -13.65 -12.52
CA GLU A 155 14.63 -14.08 -13.90
C GLU A 155 13.14 -14.36 -14.09
N LEU A 156 12.48 -15.00 -13.12
CA LEU A 156 11.03 -15.16 -13.12
C LEU A 156 10.31 -13.82 -13.24
N ALA A 157 10.64 -12.86 -12.36
CA ALA A 157 9.98 -11.56 -12.33
C ALA A 157 10.22 -10.76 -13.62
N ALA A 158 11.46 -10.69 -14.09
CA ALA A 158 11.82 -9.98 -15.31
C ALA A 158 11.20 -10.62 -16.56
N GLY A 159 11.25 -11.95 -16.67
CA GLY A 159 10.67 -12.68 -17.79
C GLY A 159 9.15 -12.57 -17.83
N TRP A 160 8.48 -12.75 -16.69
CA TRP A 160 7.03 -12.56 -16.60
C TRP A 160 6.61 -11.15 -17.03
N TRP A 161 7.31 -10.14 -16.54
CA TRP A 161 7.00 -8.75 -16.89
C TRP A 161 7.20 -8.48 -18.38
N ALA A 162 8.36 -8.88 -18.93
CA ALA A 162 8.71 -8.61 -20.32
C ALA A 162 7.88 -9.42 -21.33
N GLU A 163 7.51 -10.65 -21.00
CA GLU A 163 6.93 -11.58 -21.98
C GLU A 163 5.42 -11.80 -21.84
N GLU A 164 4.83 -11.48 -20.68
CA GLU A 164 3.38 -11.60 -20.48
C GLU A 164 2.76 -10.23 -20.19
N VAL A 165 3.29 -9.49 -19.21
CA VAL A 165 2.68 -8.23 -18.77
C VAL A 165 2.76 -7.16 -19.86
N MET A 166 3.96 -6.87 -20.36
CA MET A 166 4.16 -5.82 -21.38
C MET A 166 3.38 -6.07 -22.67
N PRO A 167 3.39 -7.28 -23.28
CA PRO A 167 2.62 -7.53 -24.50
C PRO A 167 1.10 -7.38 -24.31
N VAL A 168 0.58 -7.76 -23.14
CA VAL A 168 -0.84 -7.56 -22.80
C VAL A 168 -1.16 -6.07 -22.67
N LEU A 169 -0.30 -5.31 -22.00
CA LEU A 169 -0.45 -3.87 -21.85
C LEU A 169 -0.38 -3.14 -23.18
N GLU A 170 0.61 -3.43 -24.01
CA GLU A 170 0.76 -2.84 -25.35
C GLU A 170 -0.51 -3.05 -26.18
N ARG A 171 -1.08 -4.26 -26.16
CA ARG A 171 -2.33 -4.56 -26.85
C ARG A 171 -3.50 -3.74 -26.31
N LEU A 172 -3.65 -3.66 -24.99
CA LEU A 172 -4.72 -2.88 -24.35
C LEU A 172 -4.59 -1.38 -24.65
N ARG A 173 -3.37 -0.85 -24.61
CA ARG A 173 -3.06 0.55 -24.94
C ARG A 173 -3.36 0.85 -26.41
N ALA A 174 -3.00 -0.06 -27.33
CA ALA A 174 -3.34 0.06 -28.75
C ALA A 174 -4.86 0.07 -28.99
N ALA A 175 -5.62 -0.64 -28.17
CA ALA A 175 -7.09 -0.61 -28.17
C ALA A 175 -7.70 0.61 -27.43
N GLY A 176 -6.88 1.53 -26.92
CA GLY A 176 -7.31 2.73 -26.21
C GLY A 176 -7.79 2.50 -24.77
N ALA A 177 -7.52 1.32 -24.18
CA ALA A 177 -7.97 0.98 -22.83
C ALA A 177 -7.11 1.66 -21.75
N GLY A 178 -7.76 2.07 -20.66
CA GLY A 178 -7.10 2.47 -19.40
C GLY A 178 -6.13 3.65 -19.51
N LEU A 179 -6.41 4.65 -20.36
CA LEU A 179 -5.53 5.82 -20.57
C LEU A 179 -5.18 6.58 -19.27
N ASP A 180 -6.04 6.50 -18.26
CA ASP A 180 -5.90 7.09 -16.93
C ASP A 180 -5.26 6.14 -15.90
N LEU A 181 -5.14 4.86 -16.22
CA LEU A 181 -4.61 3.83 -15.34
C LEU A 181 -3.09 3.69 -15.51
N ARG A 182 -2.42 3.40 -14.39
CA ARG A 182 -1.04 2.90 -14.41
C ARG A 182 -1.02 1.50 -15.01
N ASP A 183 0.13 1.11 -15.55
CA ASP A 183 0.30 -0.19 -16.21
C ASP A 183 -0.07 -1.37 -15.30
N VAL A 184 0.34 -1.37 -14.03
CA VAL A 184 -0.05 -2.42 -13.09
C VAL A 184 -1.57 -2.49 -12.84
N GLN A 185 -2.25 -1.34 -12.82
CA GLN A 185 -3.70 -1.24 -12.61
C GLN A 185 -4.46 -1.76 -13.85
N LEU A 186 -3.98 -1.40 -15.04
CA LEU A 186 -4.55 -1.90 -16.30
C LEU A 186 -4.36 -3.41 -16.41
N TYR A 187 -3.16 -3.91 -16.09
CA TYR A 187 -2.87 -5.34 -16.14
C TYR A 187 -3.72 -6.15 -15.15
N VAL A 188 -3.86 -5.70 -13.89
CA VAL A 188 -4.70 -6.43 -12.92
C VAL A 188 -6.18 -6.37 -13.26
N THR A 189 -6.64 -5.28 -13.89
CA THR A 189 -8.00 -5.17 -14.43
C THR A 189 -8.24 -6.19 -15.54
N ALA A 190 -7.26 -6.37 -16.43
CA ALA A 190 -7.30 -7.37 -17.48
C ALA A 190 -7.26 -8.81 -16.93
N LEU A 191 -6.44 -9.07 -15.90
CA LEU A 191 -6.43 -10.36 -15.21
C LEU A 191 -7.80 -10.66 -14.59
N ALA A 192 -8.41 -9.69 -13.91
CA ALA A 192 -9.74 -9.87 -13.35
C ALA A 192 -10.80 -10.15 -14.43
N ALA A 193 -10.70 -9.52 -15.61
CA ALA A 193 -11.58 -9.82 -16.74
C ALA A 193 -11.35 -11.24 -17.29
N ARG A 194 -10.09 -11.66 -17.42
CA ARG A 194 -9.69 -13.02 -17.80
C ARG A 194 -10.32 -14.07 -16.89
N ASP A 195 -10.17 -13.88 -15.58
CA ASP A 195 -10.67 -14.81 -14.58
C ASP A 195 -12.21 -14.87 -14.59
N ARG A 196 -12.89 -13.72 -14.75
CA ARG A 196 -14.37 -13.67 -14.90
C ARG A 196 -14.87 -14.42 -16.12
N LEU A 197 -14.10 -14.42 -17.21
CA LEU A 197 -14.43 -15.13 -18.45
C LEU A 197 -13.97 -16.59 -18.43
N GLY A 198 -13.37 -17.07 -17.33
CA GLY A 198 -12.91 -18.45 -17.19
C GLY A 198 -11.75 -18.82 -18.12
N LEU A 199 -10.95 -17.83 -18.54
CA LEU A 199 -9.82 -18.05 -19.44
C LEU A 199 -8.56 -18.42 -18.65
N ASP A 200 -7.91 -19.50 -19.04
CA ASP A 200 -6.66 -19.99 -18.43
C ASP A 200 -5.41 -19.32 -19.00
N ARG A 201 -5.52 -18.74 -20.20
CA ARG A 201 -4.46 -18.03 -20.94
C ARG A 201 -4.97 -16.76 -21.59
N TRP A 202 -4.03 -15.89 -21.95
CA TRP A 202 -4.34 -14.71 -22.73
C TRP A 202 -4.76 -15.10 -24.16
N PRO A 203 -5.91 -14.61 -24.65
CA PRO A 203 -6.36 -14.93 -25.99
C PRO A 203 -5.42 -14.32 -27.04
N THR A 204 -5.15 -15.07 -28.11
CA THR A 204 -4.37 -14.57 -29.25
C THR A 204 -5.23 -13.78 -30.22
N ASP A 205 -6.52 -14.11 -30.32
CA ASP A 205 -7.49 -13.42 -31.16
C ASP A 205 -7.74 -11.99 -30.64
N PRO A 206 -7.50 -10.95 -31.46
CA PRO A 206 -7.81 -9.56 -31.11
C PRO A 206 -9.32 -9.31 -30.98
N ALA A 207 -10.19 -10.13 -31.56
CA ALA A 207 -11.65 -10.03 -31.42
C ALA A 207 -12.19 -10.71 -30.15
N SER A 208 -11.32 -11.22 -29.28
CA SER A 208 -11.76 -11.86 -28.04
C SER A 208 -12.56 -10.89 -27.16
N PRO A 209 -13.69 -11.34 -26.56
CA PRO A 209 -14.53 -10.50 -25.70
C PRO A 209 -13.78 -9.98 -24.45
N LEU A 210 -12.63 -10.57 -24.12
CA LEU A 210 -11.76 -10.08 -23.07
C LEU A 210 -11.25 -8.66 -23.34
N TRP A 211 -10.81 -8.37 -24.57
CA TRP A 211 -10.21 -7.08 -24.90
C TRP A 211 -11.25 -5.96 -24.84
N GLU A 212 -12.45 -6.24 -25.37
CA GLU A 212 -13.59 -5.32 -25.28
C GLU A 212 -14.06 -5.13 -23.83
N SER A 213 -14.10 -6.19 -23.03
CA SER A 213 -14.53 -6.11 -21.63
C SER A 213 -13.65 -5.15 -20.82
N VAL A 214 -12.33 -5.14 -21.07
CA VAL A 214 -11.39 -4.24 -20.38
C VAL A 214 -11.49 -2.81 -20.94
N ALA A 215 -11.63 -2.66 -22.26
CA ALA A 215 -11.76 -1.35 -22.89
C ALA A 215 -13.10 -0.65 -22.57
N GLY A 216 -14.19 -1.40 -22.45
CA GLY A 216 -15.55 -0.91 -22.20
C GLY A 216 -15.97 -0.88 -20.74
N SER A 217 -15.17 -1.38 -19.80
CA SER A 217 -15.48 -1.28 -18.38
C SER A 217 -15.44 0.18 -17.93
N PRO A 218 -16.49 0.71 -17.27
CA PRO A 218 -16.41 2.02 -16.67
C PRO A 218 -15.24 2.00 -15.68
N GLN A 219 -14.30 2.89 -15.93
CA GLN A 219 -13.08 3.04 -15.17
C GLN A 219 -13.45 3.06 -13.70
N ARG A 220 -12.83 2.19 -12.88
CA ARG A 220 -12.81 2.37 -11.42
C ARG A 220 -11.93 3.58 -11.11
N GLY A 221 -12.32 4.74 -11.63
CA GLY A 221 -11.91 6.02 -11.10
C GLY A 221 -12.41 6.05 -9.67
N SER A 222 -11.49 6.30 -8.75
CA SER A 222 -11.80 6.67 -7.39
C SER A 222 -12.98 7.64 -7.39
N LEU A 223 -14.02 7.26 -6.63
CA LEU A 223 -15.12 8.18 -6.35
C LEU A 223 -14.55 9.48 -5.79
N LEU A 224 -14.90 10.58 -6.47
CA LEU A 224 -14.97 11.96 -5.98
C LEU A 224 -13.76 12.50 -5.19
N VAL A 225 -13.06 13.47 -5.79
CA VAL A 225 -13.17 14.85 -5.30
C VAL A 225 -13.24 15.82 -6.50
N ARG A 226 -14.46 16.18 -6.92
CA ARG A 226 -14.68 17.44 -7.66
C ARG A 226 -14.53 18.58 -6.65
N PHE A 227 -13.34 19.17 -6.53
CA PHE A 227 -13.21 20.48 -5.91
C PHE A 227 -13.84 21.50 -6.86
N ARG A 228 -15.04 21.98 -6.50
CA ARG A 228 -15.52 23.28 -6.99
C ARG A 228 -14.49 24.34 -6.58
N ARG A 229 -13.84 24.95 -7.57
CA ARG A 229 -13.20 26.25 -7.38
C ARG A 229 -14.32 27.28 -7.33
N ASP A 230 -14.62 27.77 -6.14
CA ASP A 230 -15.24 29.08 -5.97
C ASP A 230 -14.67 29.75 -4.72
N ALA A 231 -14.45 31.06 -4.87
CA ALA A 231 -14.05 32.07 -3.90
C ALA A 231 -12.59 32.06 -3.40
N ALA A 232 -11.76 32.91 -4.02
CA ALA A 232 -11.05 33.99 -3.29
C ALA A 232 -10.16 34.80 -4.26
N THR A 233 -10.73 35.80 -4.94
CA THR A 233 -9.95 36.97 -5.34
C THR A 233 -10.28 38.07 -4.33
N ARG A 234 -9.31 38.33 -3.47
CA ARG A 234 -9.32 39.39 -2.46
C ARG A 234 -9.31 40.76 -3.14
N LEU A 235 -10.18 41.62 -2.62
CA LEU A 235 -9.90 43.00 -2.22
C LEU A 235 -8.49 43.51 -2.54
N VAL A 236 -8.41 44.49 -3.43
CA VAL A 236 -7.52 45.64 -3.30
C VAL A 236 -8.33 46.88 -3.68
N SER A 237 -8.74 47.63 -2.66
CA SER A 237 -9.14 49.04 -2.77
C SER A 237 -7.89 49.92 -2.89
N PRO A 238 -8.03 51.17 -3.33
CA PRO A 238 -8.46 52.24 -2.42
C PRO A 238 -9.85 52.81 -2.75
#